data_AF-A0A9Q2IAW1-F1
#
_entry.id   AF-A0A9Q2IAW1-F1
#
_cell.length_a   1.000
_cell.length_b   1.000
_cell.length_c   1.000
_cell.angle_alpha   90.00
_cell.angle_beta   90.00
_cell.angle_gamma   90.00
#
_symmetry.space_group_name_H-M   'P 1'
#
loop_
_entity.id
_entity.type
_entity.pdbx_description
1 polymer ?
#
loop_
_entity_poly.entity_id
_entity_poly.type
_entity_poly.pdbx_seq_one_letter_code
_entity_poly.pdbx_strand_id
1 'polypeptide(L)'
;MGVMMEITAQIVVDFRAYYPEFSDEITWPDSGVITALAEGDAETGKRWGRYPNGQVVSIKKRGMFAFAAHRLVMRQRSAGGDVGAAYAISGKSVGDESTSFSVPSVTMDDLTINGDLPLTTYGVEFMRLRRRAGTGGVMV
;
A
#
# COMPACT_ATOMS: atom_id res chain seq x y z
N MET A 1 -18.62 18.05 -1.43
CA MET A 1 -18.24 17.26 -2.63
C MET A 1 -16.73 17.08 -2.63
N GLY A 2 -16.25 15.90 -2.27
CA GLY A 2 -14.81 15.58 -2.31
C GLY A 2 -14.42 15.31 -3.76
N VAL A 3 -13.40 16.01 -4.26
CA VAL A 3 -12.83 15.76 -5.59
C VAL A 3 -12.01 14.48 -5.45
N MET A 4 -12.59 13.34 -5.80
CA MET A 4 -11.87 12.08 -6.02
C MET A 4 -11.03 12.24 -7.28
N MET A 5 -9.76 11.83 -7.23
CA MET A 5 -8.92 11.87 -8.42
C MET A 5 -9.39 10.78 -9.40
N GLU A 6 -9.52 11.14 -10.69
CA GLU A 6 -9.79 10.13 -11.72
C GLU A 6 -8.53 9.28 -11.95
N ILE A 7 -8.63 7.98 -11.66
CA ILE A 7 -7.53 7.04 -11.89
C ILE A 7 -7.51 6.68 -13.37
N THR A 8 -6.63 7.34 -14.12
CA THR A 8 -6.46 7.12 -15.56
C THR A 8 -5.50 5.96 -15.85
N ALA A 9 -5.55 5.41 -17.07
CA ALA A 9 -4.62 4.38 -17.53
C ALA A 9 -3.14 4.81 -17.38
N GLN A 10 -2.85 6.10 -17.53
CA GLN A 10 -1.50 6.63 -17.34
C GLN A 10 -0.99 6.44 -15.90
N ILE A 11 -1.87 6.51 -14.90
CA ILE A 11 -1.48 6.31 -13.49
C ILE A 11 -1.17 4.84 -13.23
N VAL A 12 -1.86 3.92 -13.90
CA VAL A 12 -1.54 2.48 -13.85
C VAL A 12 -0.16 2.21 -14.45
N VAL A 13 0.14 2.83 -15.60
CA VAL A 13 1.48 2.75 -16.22
C VAL A 13 2.55 3.33 -15.29
N ASP A 14 2.31 4.51 -14.71
CA ASP A 14 3.22 5.13 -13.75
C ASP A 14 3.44 4.24 -12.51
N PHE A 15 2.39 3.59 -12.02
CA PHE A 15 2.45 2.67 -10.88
C PHE A 15 3.33 1.46 -11.20
N ARG A 16 3.12 0.82 -12.36
CA ARG A 16 3.92 -0.32 -12.81
C ARG A 16 5.37 0.07 -13.10
N ALA A 17 5.61 1.28 -13.59
CA ALA A 17 6.97 1.80 -13.75
C ALA A 17 7.66 2.05 -12.40
N TYR A 18 6.90 2.43 -11.36
CA TYR A 18 7.43 2.67 -10.02
C TYR A 18 7.67 1.37 -9.23
N TYR A 19 6.80 0.38 -9.39
CA TYR A 19 6.92 -0.96 -8.80
C TYR A 19 6.87 -2.02 -9.92
N PRO A 20 8.01 -2.31 -10.58
CA PRO A 20 8.09 -3.26 -11.70
C PRO A 20 7.58 -4.66 -11.38
N GLU A 21 7.56 -5.06 -10.11
CA GLU A 21 7.00 -6.32 -9.64
C GLU A 21 5.48 -6.48 -9.90
N PHE A 22 4.76 -5.38 -10.16
CA PHE A 22 3.34 -5.39 -10.55
C PHE A 22 3.12 -5.25 -12.07
N SER A 23 4.17 -5.46 -12.88
CA SER A 23 4.10 -5.30 -14.33
C SER A 23 3.35 -6.43 -15.06
N ASP A 24 3.25 -7.63 -14.47
CA ASP A 24 2.53 -8.75 -15.05
C ASP A 24 1.01 -8.52 -15.01
N GLU A 25 0.42 -8.29 -16.18
CA GLU A 25 -1.00 -8.03 -16.38
C GLU A 25 -1.91 -9.25 -16.12
N ILE A 26 -1.36 -10.46 -16.18
CA ILE A 26 -2.11 -11.69 -15.89
C ILE A 26 -2.26 -11.84 -14.37
N THR A 27 -1.15 -11.66 -13.64
CA THR A 27 -1.15 -11.73 -12.18
C THR A 27 -1.82 -10.50 -11.56
N TRP A 28 -1.63 -9.32 -12.15
CA TRP A 28 -2.11 -8.04 -11.64
C TRP A 28 -2.97 -7.32 -12.69
N PRO A 29 -4.24 -7.73 -12.86
CA PRO A 29 -5.12 -7.13 -13.87
C PRO A 29 -5.36 -5.64 -13.58
N ASP A 30 -5.49 -4.85 -14.65
CA ASP A 30 -5.68 -3.40 -14.58
C ASP A 30 -6.84 -3.00 -13.67
N SER A 31 -7.95 -3.75 -13.70
CA SER A 31 -9.11 -3.52 -12.83
C SER A 31 -8.76 -3.61 -11.34
N GLY A 32 -7.91 -4.56 -10.97
CA GLY A 32 -7.40 -4.73 -9.61
C GLY A 32 -6.50 -3.56 -9.20
N VAL A 33 -5.60 -3.15 -10.09
CA VAL A 33 -4.68 -2.03 -9.87
C VAL A 33 -5.43 -0.70 -9.75
N ILE A 34 -6.40 -0.44 -10.63
CA ILE A 34 -7.26 0.75 -10.59
C ILE A 34 -8.01 0.83 -9.27
N THR A 35 -8.61 -0.28 -8.83
CA THR A 35 -9.33 -0.33 -7.56
C THR A 35 -8.40 -0.05 -6.37
N ALA A 36 -7.20 -0.65 -6.36
CA ALA A 36 -6.22 -0.44 -5.30
C ALA A 36 -5.70 1.02 -5.26
N LEU A 37 -5.50 1.64 -6.43
CA LEU A 37 -5.12 3.05 -6.55
C LEU A 37 -6.24 3.99 -6.09
N ALA A 38 -7.51 3.67 -6.38
CA ALA A 38 -8.65 4.45 -5.90
C ALA A 38 -8.76 4.40 -4.36
N GLU A 39 -8.56 3.24 -3.74
CA GLU A 39 -8.45 3.12 -2.29
C GLU A 39 -7.26 3.93 -1.75
N GLY A 40 -6.12 3.88 -2.43
CA GLY A 40 -4.95 4.70 -2.09
C GLY A 40 -5.20 6.21 -2.17
N ASP A 41 -5.97 6.70 -3.15
CA ASP A 41 -6.34 8.12 -3.26
C ASP A 41 -7.25 8.54 -2.09
N ALA A 42 -8.19 7.67 -1.70
CA ALA A 42 -9.07 7.91 -0.55
C ALA A 42 -8.26 8.03 0.76
N GLU A 43 -7.27 7.16 0.96
CA GLU A 43 -6.37 7.19 2.13
C GLU A 43 -5.40 8.38 2.11
N THR A 44 -4.96 8.79 0.91
CA THR A 44 -4.05 9.91 0.70
C THR A 44 -4.77 11.22 0.33
N GLY A 45 -5.86 11.49 1.05
CA GLY A 45 -6.68 12.69 0.88
C GLY A 45 -5.92 14.02 1.10
N LYS A 46 -6.65 15.11 1.33
CA LYS A 46 -6.12 16.49 1.27
C LYS A 46 -4.85 16.77 2.11
N ARG A 47 -4.65 16.06 3.22
CA ARG A 47 -3.49 16.22 4.12
C ARG A 47 -2.15 15.85 3.48
N TRP A 48 -2.17 15.04 2.42
CA TRP A 48 -0.95 14.57 1.75
C TRP A 48 -0.47 15.51 0.65
N GLY A 49 -1.16 16.64 0.45
CA GLY A 49 -0.87 17.60 -0.61
C GLY A 49 -1.52 17.22 -1.94
N ARG A 50 -1.04 17.85 -3.03
CA ARG A 50 -1.58 17.65 -4.37
C ARG A 50 -0.85 16.51 -5.09
N TYR A 51 -1.56 15.75 -5.91
CA TYR A 51 -0.92 14.91 -6.93
C TYR A 51 -0.51 15.83 -8.08
N PRO A 52 0.80 16.05 -8.32
CA PRO A 52 1.23 16.92 -9.39
C PRO A 52 1.05 16.19 -10.73
N ASN A 53 0.35 16.83 -11.67
CA ASN A 53 0.32 16.37 -13.05
C ASN A 53 1.74 16.51 -13.63
N GLY A 54 2.40 15.39 -13.92
CA GLY A 54 3.70 15.37 -14.60
C GLY A 54 4.95 15.60 -13.73
N GLN A 55 4.86 15.72 -12.40
CA GLN A 55 6.07 15.63 -11.57
C GLN A 55 6.37 14.20 -11.14
N VAL A 56 7.66 13.85 -11.17
CA VAL A 56 8.19 12.51 -10.93
C VAL A 56 8.02 12.09 -9.46
N VAL A 57 7.98 13.04 -8.50
CA VAL A 57 7.99 12.70 -7.07
C VAL A 57 7.06 13.61 -6.26
N SER A 58 6.05 13.02 -5.61
CA SER A 58 5.26 13.69 -4.55
C SER A 58 4.98 12.73 -3.40
N ILE A 59 4.81 13.27 -2.19
CA ILE A 59 4.48 12.45 -1.00
C ILE A 59 3.13 11.77 -1.19
N LYS A 60 2.15 12.47 -1.79
CA LYS A 60 0.85 11.89 -2.14
C LYS A 60 0.99 10.72 -3.13
N LYS A 61 1.71 10.90 -4.25
CA LYS A 61 1.91 9.84 -5.26
C LYS A 61 2.55 8.61 -4.63
N ARG A 62 3.61 8.79 -3.84
CA ARG A 62 4.29 7.70 -3.15
C ARG A 62 3.41 7.00 -2.12
N GLY A 63 2.64 7.75 -1.34
CA GLY A 63 1.70 7.18 -0.38
C GLY A 63 0.62 6.34 -1.07
N MET A 64 0.02 6.88 -2.13
CA MET A 64 -1.02 6.20 -2.90
C MET A 64 -0.50 4.91 -3.52
N PHE A 65 0.69 4.95 -4.11
CA PHE A 65 1.30 3.77 -4.72
C PHE A 65 1.68 2.73 -3.67
N ALA A 66 2.28 3.13 -2.55
CA ALA A 66 2.61 2.22 -1.47
C ALA A 66 1.36 1.54 -0.87
N PHE A 67 0.27 2.29 -0.69
CA PHE A 67 -1.00 1.73 -0.23
C PHE A 67 -1.60 0.76 -1.25
N ALA A 68 -1.62 1.13 -2.53
CA ALA A 68 -2.13 0.28 -3.61
C ALA A 68 -1.35 -1.04 -3.72
N ALA A 69 -0.01 -0.97 -3.69
CA ALA A 69 0.86 -2.14 -3.71
C ALA A 69 0.61 -3.07 -2.51
N HIS A 70 0.49 -2.50 -1.30
CA HIS A 70 0.11 -3.25 -0.11
C HIS A 70 -1.23 -3.98 -0.31
N ARG A 71 -2.24 -3.28 -0.83
CA ARG A 71 -3.57 -3.84 -1.03
C ARG A 71 -3.59 -4.98 -2.05
N LEU A 72 -2.85 -4.83 -3.15
CA LEU A 72 -2.70 -5.88 -4.15
C LEU A 72 -2.07 -7.14 -3.54
N VAL A 73 -0.99 -6.99 -2.78
CA VAL A 73 -0.33 -8.11 -2.09
C VAL A 73 -1.26 -8.78 -1.08
N MET A 74 -2.03 -8.01 -0.30
CA MET A 74 -2.98 -8.59 0.65
C MET A 74 -4.12 -9.34 -0.03
N ARG A 75 -4.67 -8.80 -1.12
CA ARG A 75 -5.71 -9.49 -1.90
C ARG A 75 -5.19 -10.78 -2.51
N GLN A 76 -3.95 -10.78 -3.01
CA GLN A 76 -3.32 -12.00 -3.53
C GLN A 76 -3.13 -13.06 -2.43
N ARG A 77 -2.77 -12.65 -1.21
CA ARG A 77 -2.68 -13.55 -0.05
C ARG A 77 -4.05 -14.13 0.34
N SER A 78 -5.10 -13.31 0.34
CA SER A 78 -6.47 -13.75 0.63
C SER A 78 -7.06 -14.65 -0.46
N ALA A 79 -6.74 -14.41 -1.74
CA ALA A 79 -7.20 -15.24 -2.86
C ALA A 79 -6.69 -16.69 -2.78
N GLY A 80 -5.57 -16.92 -2.07
CA GLY A 80 -5.03 -18.24 -1.77
C GLY A 80 -5.82 -19.07 -0.74
N GLY A 81 -6.95 -18.57 -0.22
CA GLY A 81 -7.85 -19.35 0.64
C GLY A 81 -8.24 -18.70 1.97
N ASP A 82 -7.98 -17.41 2.17
CA ASP A 82 -8.33 -16.73 3.43
C ASP A 82 -9.33 -15.59 3.16
N VAL A 83 -10.60 -15.96 3.08
CA VAL A 83 -11.77 -15.05 3.09
C VAL A 83 -12.08 -14.59 4.54
N GLY A 84 -11.39 -15.18 5.53
CA GLY A 84 -11.40 -14.73 6.91
C GLY A 84 -10.54 -13.48 7.07
N ALA A 85 -10.86 -12.67 8.10
CA ALA A 85 -10.08 -11.49 8.43
C ALA A 85 -8.59 -11.88 8.53
N ALA A 86 -7.74 -11.20 7.76
CA ALA A 86 -6.31 -11.46 7.61
C ALA A 86 -5.51 -11.11 8.89
N TYR A 87 -6.02 -11.52 10.05
CA TYR A 87 -5.36 -11.40 11.33
C TYR A 87 -4.24 -12.43 11.39
N ALA A 88 -3.02 -11.90 11.44
CA ALA A 88 -1.78 -12.51 11.90
C ALA A 88 -1.84 -14.02 12.22
N ILE A 89 -1.79 -14.86 11.19
CA ILE A 89 -1.30 -16.23 11.37
C ILE A 89 0.21 -16.13 11.52
N SER A 90 0.66 -15.96 12.76
CA SER A 90 2.04 -16.22 13.17
C SER A 90 2.25 -17.73 13.12
N GLY A 91 2.83 -18.22 12.02
CA GLY A 91 3.18 -19.63 11.88
C GLY A 91 3.10 -20.12 10.44
N LYS A 92 4.12 -19.80 9.64
CA LYS A 92 4.45 -20.64 8.47
C LYS A 92 5.68 -21.45 8.84
N SER A 93 5.48 -22.70 9.25
CA SER A 93 6.55 -23.69 9.28
C SER A 93 6.86 -24.07 7.83
N VAL A 94 7.93 -23.49 7.28
CA VAL A 94 8.58 -23.99 6.07
C VAL A 94 9.66 -24.94 6.56
N GLY A 95 9.61 -26.19 6.11
CA GLY A 95 10.51 -27.25 6.54
C GLY A 95 11.97 -26.80 6.63
N ASP A 96 12.56 -27.06 7.80
CA ASP A 96 13.98 -27.15 8.11
C ASP A 96 14.95 -26.04 7.63
N GLU A 97 14.45 -24.84 7.32
CA GLU A 97 15.33 -23.70 7.06
C GLU A 97 14.83 -22.44 7.78
N SER A 98 15.27 -22.28 9.02
CA SER A 98 15.01 -21.11 9.85
C SER A 98 15.89 -19.95 9.41
N THR A 99 15.49 -19.24 8.36
CA THR A 99 16.07 -17.92 8.06
C THR A 99 15.43 -16.89 8.98
N SER A 100 16.03 -16.70 10.15
CA SER A 100 15.67 -15.65 11.09
C SER A 100 16.01 -14.29 10.51
N PHE A 101 15.18 -13.77 9.61
CA PHE A 101 15.23 -12.35 9.28
C PHE A 101 14.83 -11.58 10.53
N SER A 102 15.69 -10.66 10.97
CA SER A 102 15.37 -9.69 12.03
C SER A 102 14.28 -8.75 11.51
N VAL A 103 13.04 -9.24 11.51
CA VAL A 103 11.85 -8.45 11.24
C VAL A 103 11.45 -7.80 12.57
N PRO A 104 11.26 -6.48 12.64
CA PRO A 104 10.68 -5.84 13.81
C PRO A 104 9.40 -6.58 14.20
N SER A 105 9.31 -7.08 15.43
CA SER A 105 8.14 -7.82 15.88
C SER A 105 6.92 -6.90 15.85
N VAL A 106 5.94 -7.19 14.99
CA VAL A 106 4.67 -6.47 14.94
C VAL A 106 3.87 -6.86 16.19
N THR A 107 3.54 -5.87 17.03
CA THR A 107 2.75 -6.13 18.25
C THR A 107 1.25 -6.20 17.94
N MET A 108 0.45 -6.81 18.83
CA MET A 108 -1.03 -6.76 18.67
C MET A 108 -1.57 -5.33 18.72
N ASP A 109 -0.93 -4.44 19.48
CA ASP A 109 -1.27 -3.03 19.53
C ASP A 109 -1.04 -2.35 18.17
N ASP A 110 0.06 -2.70 17.48
CA ASP A 110 0.36 -2.19 16.14
C ASP A 110 -0.71 -2.60 15.12
N LEU A 111 -1.21 -3.85 15.20
CA LEU A 111 -2.29 -4.35 14.33
C LEU A 111 -3.63 -3.71 14.65
N THR A 112 -3.90 -3.41 15.92
CA THR A 112 -5.13 -2.74 16.33
C THR A 112 -5.18 -1.30 15.80
N ILE A 113 -4.05 -0.60 15.81
CA ILE A 113 -3.96 0.80 15.38
C ILE A 113 -3.81 0.93 13.86
N ASN A 114 -3.00 0.07 13.24
CA ASN A 114 -2.61 0.21 11.84
C ASN A 114 -3.22 -0.84 10.91
N GLY A 115 -4.00 -1.79 11.44
CA GLY A 115 -4.55 -2.89 10.67
C GLY A 115 -3.45 -3.82 10.15
N ASP A 116 -3.58 -4.20 8.89
CA ASP A 116 -2.67 -5.08 8.15
C ASP A 116 -1.46 -4.36 7.52
N LEU A 117 -1.42 -3.02 7.55
CA LEU A 117 -0.32 -2.21 7.03
C LEU A 117 1.11 -2.67 7.45
N PRO A 118 1.40 -3.01 8.71
CA PRO A 118 2.75 -3.45 9.10
C PRO A 118 3.17 -4.80 8.49
N LEU A 119 2.27 -5.57 7.89
CA LEU A 119 2.53 -6.93 7.40
C LEU A 119 3.18 -6.98 6.01
N THR A 120 3.46 -5.82 5.40
CA THR A 120 4.18 -5.72 4.10
C THR A 120 5.13 -4.55 4.08
N THR A 121 6.21 -4.66 3.30
CA THR A 121 7.16 -3.57 3.08
C THR A 121 6.48 -2.30 2.56
N TYR A 122 5.51 -2.43 1.66
CA TYR A 122 4.75 -1.31 1.10
C TYR A 122 3.89 -0.61 2.17
N GLY A 123 3.21 -1.37 3.02
CA GLY A 123 2.40 -0.80 4.11
C GLY A 123 3.26 -0.11 5.17
N VAL A 124 4.47 -0.62 5.45
CA VAL A 124 5.46 0.09 6.29
C VAL A 124 5.95 1.38 5.64
N GLU A 125 6.22 1.39 4.33
CA GLU A 125 6.53 2.61 3.59
C GLU A 125 5.39 3.63 3.68
N PHE A 126 4.15 3.19 3.47
CA PHE A 126 2.96 4.02 3.62
C PHE A 126 2.87 4.63 5.02
N MET A 127 3.07 3.84 6.09
CA MET A 127 3.04 4.37 7.46
C MET A 127 4.14 5.41 7.71
N ARG A 128 5.35 5.20 7.18
CA ARG A 128 6.44 6.18 7.25
C ARG A 128 6.05 7.48 6.54
N LEU A 129 5.45 7.39 5.36
CA LEU A 129 4.99 8.55 4.60
C LEU A 129 3.80 9.25 5.29
N ARG A 130 2.88 8.48 5.88
CA ARG A 130 1.72 8.97 6.64
C ARG A 130 2.15 9.78 7.85
N ARG A 131 3.18 9.33 8.58
CA ARG A 131 3.78 10.13 9.66
C ARG A 131 4.30 11.45 9.11
N ARG A 132 5.07 11.44 8.01
CA ARG A 132 5.58 12.68 7.40
C ARG A 132 4.49 13.63 6.90
N ALA A 133 3.41 13.09 6.35
CA ALA A 133 2.25 13.87 5.92
C ALA A 133 1.48 14.47 7.12
N GLY A 134 1.48 13.79 8.27
CA GLY A 134 0.83 14.26 9.51
C GLY A 134 1.69 15.20 10.37
N THR A 135 3.03 15.07 10.34
CA THR A 135 3.96 15.89 11.12
C THR A 135 4.30 17.23 10.44
N GLY A 136 3.92 17.40 9.17
CA GLY A 136 3.96 18.70 8.50
C GLY A 136 2.80 19.56 8.97
N GLY A 137 3.01 20.36 10.01
CA GLY A 137 2.07 21.43 10.36
C GLY A 137 1.77 22.26 9.11
N VAL A 138 0.48 22.42 8.81
CA VAL A 138 0.02 23.42 7.84
C VAL A 138 0.44 24.76 8.42
N MET A 139 1.54 25.33 7.93
CA MET A 139 1.77 26.76 8.07
C MET A 139 0.72 27.42 7.18
N VAL A 140 -0.39 27.81 7.80
CA VAL A 140 -1.39 28.73 7.24
C VAL A 140 -0.78 30.12 7.19
#